data_AF-A0A7C2EJN8-F1
#
_entry.id   AF-A0A7C2EJN8-F1
#
_cell.length_a   1.000
_cell.length_b   1.000
_cell.length_c   1.000
_cell.angle_alpha   90.00
_cell.angle_beta   90.00
_cell.angle_gamma   90.00
#
_symmetry.space_group_name_H-M   'P 1'
#
loop_
_entity.id
_entity.type
_entity.pdbx_description
1 polymer ?
#
loop_
_entity_poly.entity_id
_entity_poly.type
_entity_poly.pdbx_seq_one_letter_code
_entity_poly.pdbx_strand_id
1 'polypeptide(L)'
;AGGRLRLVYVMTDGAALPVAFSRAVAELKEKGLLAATVTAGHAFGGDFEAVNVYSGLLAAKYAGGADVIAVGMGPGVVGTGTRYGTTALEQGEVINAAHVLSGRPVAVLRLSFADPRLRHWGVSHHTITALGRVALAPATIPVPVMAPEKAALVQEQLEEAKITQRHRLVTVDAAAVFTALDELELKVSTMGRGRDAEPEFFLAAGAAGLVAAELALDMKV
;
A
#
# COMPACT_ATOMS: atom_id res chain seq x y z
N ALA A 1 -14.25 -1.20 24.04
CA ALA A 1 -14.62 0.22 23.85
C ALA A 1 -13.62 0.82 22.88
N GLY A 2 -14.05 1.15 21.65
CA GLY A 2 -13.17 1.72 20.62
C GLY A 2 -13.89 1.66 19.29
N GLY A 3 -14.19 2.83 18.70
CA GLY A 3 -14.95 2.93 17.47
C GLY A 3 -14.24 2.28 16.27
N ARG A 4 -14.99 2.08 15.18
CA ARG A 4 -14.45 1.64 13.88
C ARG A 4 -13.50 2.72 13.35
N LEU A 5 -12.24 2.36 13.09
CA LEU A 5 -11.26 3.26 12.48
C LEU A 5 -11.78 3.78 11.13
N ARG A 6 -11.56 5.08 10.87
CA ARG A 6 -11.95 5.73 9.62
C ARG A 6 -10.83 5.64 8.60
N LEU A 7 -11.03 4.81 7.57
CA LEU A 7 -10.14 4.67 6.43
C LEU A 7 -10.50 5.68 5.33
N VAL A 8 -9.53 6.46 4.87
CA VAL A 8 -9.66 7.34 3.70
C VAL A 8 -8.63 6.94 2.65
N TYR A 9 -9.02 6.95 1.37
CA TYR A 9 -8.13 6.65 0.25
C TYR A 9 -7.71 7.93 -0.45
N VAL A 10 -6.41 8.20 -0.50
CA VAL A 10 -5.83 9.28 -1.32
C VAL A 10 -5.34 8.67 -2.63
N MET A 11 -6.05 8.95 -3.72
CA MET A 11 -5.65 8.57 -5.06
C MET A 11 -4.70 9.61 -5.65
N THR A 12 -3.48 9.19 -5.98
CA THR A 12 -2.48 10.03 -6.67
C THR A 12 -2.66 9.97 -8.19
N ASP A 13 -2.02 10.91 -8.88
CA ASP A 13 -2.02 11.05 -10.34
C ASP A 13 -0.92 10.22 -11.03
N GLY A 14 -0.36 9.23 -10.34
CA GLY A 14 0.59 8.26 -10.91
C GLY A 14 -0.01 7.31 -11.96
N ALA A 15 -1.32 7.41 -12.22
CA ALA A 15 -2.01 6.64 -13.24
C ALA A 15 -3.09 7.47 -13.94
N ALA A 16 -3.56 7.01 -15.09
CA ALA A 16 -4.35 7.84 -16.01
C ALA A 16 -5.87 7.83 -15.78
N LEU A 17 -6.41 6.86 -15.03
CA LEU A 17 -7.85 6.66 -14.93
C LEU A 17 -8.47 7.31 -13.68
N PRO A 18 -9.68 7.89 -13.80
CA PRO A 18 -10.36 8.53 -12.68
C PRO A 18 -10.77 7.53 -11.60
N VAL A 19 -10.97 8.02 -10.38
CA VAL A 19 -11.31 7.17 -9.23
C VAL A 19 -12.62 6.41 -9.44
N ALA A 20 -13.56 6.99 -10.19
CA ALA A 20 -14.83 6.36 -10.57
C ALA A 20 -14.67 5.05 -11.37
N PHE A 21 -13.50 4.82 -11.98
CA PHE A 21 -13.19 3.57 -12.68
C PHE A 21 -12.82 2.42 -11.72
N SER A 22 -12.46 2.75 -10.47
CA SER A 22 -12.04 1.76 -9.48
C SER A 22 -13.23 1.00 -8.90
N ARG A 23 -13.38 -0.27 -9.31
CA ARG A 23 -14.39 -1.19 -8.74
C ARG A 23 -14.21 -1.40 -7.23
N ALA A 24 -12.96 -1.46 -6.77
CA ALA A 24 -12.66 -1.64 -5.35
C ALA A 24 -13.11 -0.42 -4.52
N VAL A 25 -12.91 0.80 -5.02
CA VAL A 25 -13.40 2.01 -4.33
C VAL A 25 -14.92 1.99 -4.25
N ALA A 26 -15.60 1.67 -5.36
CA ALA A 26 -17.07 1.61 -5.38
C ALA A 26 -17.61 0.59 -4.36
N GLU A 27 -17.08 -0.65 -4.39
CA GLU A 27 -17.48 -1.73 -3.48
C GLU A 27 -17.19 -1.40 -2.00
N LEU A 28 -16.00 -0.86 -1.69
CA LEU A 28 -15.64 -0.50 -0.32
C LEU A 28 -16.49 0.66 0.22
N LYS A 29 -16.89 1.62 -0.62
CA LYS A 29 -17.83 2.68 -0.21
C LYS A 29 -19.23 2.13 0.02
N GLU A 30 -19.74 1.27 -0.87
CA GLU A 30 -21.05 0.63 -0.74
C GLU A 30 -21.15 -0.19 0.56
N LYS A 31 -20.09 -0.92 0.92
CA LYS A 31 -20.00 -1.70 2.17
C LYS A 31 -19.63 -0.86 3.41
N GLY A 32 -19.48 0.46 3.26
CA GLY A 32 -19.11 1.36 4.36
C GLY A 32 -17.72 1.10 4.97
N LEU A 33 -16.83 0.44 4.22
CA LEU A 33 -15.45 0.13 4.60
C LEU A 33 -14.48 1.28 4.28
N LEU A 34 -14.84 2.15 3.34
CA LEU A 34 -14.09 3.34 2.97
C LEU A 34 -14.91 4.59 3.29
N ALA A 35 -14.38 5.47 4.17
CA ALA A 35 -15.11 6.63 4.66
C ALA A 35 -15.18 7.77 3.63
N ALA A 36 -14.09 7.99 2.89
CA ALA A 36 -14.01 8.99 1.83
C ALA A 36 -12.86 8.68 0.86
N THR A 37 -12.88 9.34 -0.29
CA THR A 37 -11.75 9.44 -1.21
C THR A 37 -11.26 10.87 -1.35
N VAL A 38 -9.96 11.02 -1.52
CA VAL A 38 -9.31 12.28 -1.89
C VAL A 38 -8.53 12.03 -3.17
N THR A 39 -8.67 12.87 -4.17
CA THR A 39 -7.82 12.85 -5.36
C THR A 39 -6.79 13.96 -5.28
N ALA A 40 -5.54 13.65 -5.63
CA ALA A 40 -4.41 14.56 -5.47
C ALA A 40 -3.60 14.69 -6.77
N GLY A 41 -3.15 15.92 -7.06
CA GLY A 41 -2.44 16.22 -8.31
C GLY A 41 -3.41 16.36 -9.48
N HIS A 42 -3.15 15.64 -10.57
CA HIS A 42 -4.05 15.56 -11.72
C HIS A 42 -5.07 14.41 -11.68
N ALA A 43 -5.10 13.65 -10.59
CA ALA A 43 -6.19 12.71 -10.32
C ALA A 43 -7.47 13.48 -10.02
N PHE A 44 -8.64 12.90 -10.31
CA PHE A 44 -9.91 13.59 -10.12
C PHE A 44 -11.08 12.64 -9.85
N GLY A 45 -12.16 13.20 -9.33
CA GLY A 45 -13.43 12.54 -9.06
C GLY A 45 -13.57 12.00 -7.63
N GLY A 46 -12.69 12.40 -6.71
CA GLY A 46 -12.78 12.05 -5.29
C GLY A 46 -13.91 12.80 -4.57
N ASP A 47 -14.19 12.41 -3.32
CA ASP A 47 -15.08 13.20 -2.46
C ASP A 47 -14.47 14.57 -2.12
N PHE A 48 -13.13 14.63 -2.09
CA PHE A 48 -12.34 15.85 -1.97
C PHE A 48 -11.26 15.89 -3.06
N GLU A 49 -10.90 17.10 -3.48
CA GLU A 49 -9.86 17.37 -4.46
C GLU A 49 -8.71 18.14 -3.81
N ALA A 50 -7.47 17.74 -4.11
CA ALA A 50 -6.27 18.32 -3.52
C ALA A 50 -5.19 18.60 -4.57
N VAL A 51 -4.41 19.67 -4.35
CA VAL A 51 -3.42 20.17 -5.31
C VAL A 51 -2.25 19.21 -5.51
N ASN A 52 -1.86 18.49 -4.45
CA ASN A 52 -0.72 17.57 -4.44
C ASN A 52 -0.86 16.57 -3.28
N VAL A 53 0.05 15.59 -3.19
CA VAL A 53 0.01 14.56 -2.14
C VAL A 53 -0.01 15.12 -0.72
N TYR A 54 0.70 16.22 -0.44
CA TYR A 54 0.74 16.83 0.90
C TYR A 54 -0.63 17.37 1.30
N SER A 55 -1.24 18.17 0.43
CA SER A 55 -2.60 18.68 0.63
C SER A 55 -3.64 17.56 0.62
N GLY A 56 -3.41 16.48 -0.14
CA GLY A 56 -4.26 15.29 -0.16
C GLY A 56 -4.25 14.54 1.19
N LEU A 57 -3.08 14.33 1.77
CA LEU A 57 -2.93 13.75 3.11
C LEU A 57 -3.62 14.61 4.18
N LEU A 58 -3.47 15.93 4.11
CA LEU A 58 -4.13 16.86 5.04
C LEU A 58 -5.65 16.87 4.86
N ALA A 59 -6.14 16.87 3.62
CA ALA A 59 -7.58 16.77 3.33
C ALA A 59 -8.15 15.44 3.86
N ALA A 60 -7.44 14.32 3.65
CA ALA A 60 -7.85 13.03 4.20
C ALA A 60 -7.93 13.07 5.74
N LYS A 61 -6.93 13.66 6.40
CA LYS A 61 -6.91 13.76 7.86
C LYS A 61 -8.01 14.66 8.41
N TYR A 62 -8.14 15.89 7.90
CA TYR A 62 -8.97 16.93 8.51
C TYR A 62 -10.38 17.01 7.93
N ALA A 63 -10.54 16.85 6.60
CA ALA A 63 -11.86 16.87 5.96
C ALA A 63 -12.51 15.47 5.94
N GLY A 64 -11.72 14.43 5.64
CA GLY A 64 -12.18 13.04 5.68
C GLY A 64 -12.29 12.46 7.09
N GLY A 65 -11.63 13.08 8.08
CA GLY A 65 -11.57 12.60 9.45
C GLY A 65 -10.86 11.24 9.55
N ALA A 66 -9.77 11.05 8.79
CA ALA A 66 -9.08 9.76 8.72
C ALA A 66 -8.33 9.44 10.01
N ASP A 67 -8.46 8.18 10.45
CA ASP A 67 -7.56 7.54 11.40
C ASP A 67 -6.43 6.83 10.65
N VAL A 68 -6.76 6.23 9.50
CA VAL A 68 -5.83 5.56 8.59
C VAL A 68 -6.02 6.11 7.19
N ILE A 69 -4.92 6.38 6.49
CA ILE A 69 -4.93 6.85 5.11
C ILE A 69 -4.23 5.80 4.24
N ALA A 70 -4.97 5.21 3.30
CA ALA A 70 -4.40 4.43 2.22
C ALA A 70 -4.03 5.38 1.09
N VAL A 71 -2.81 5.29 0.55
CA VAL A 71 -2.35 6.16 -0.54
C VAL A 71 -1.85 5.30 -1.69
N GLY A 72 -2.25 5.65 -2.90
CA GLY A 72 -1.70 5.04 -4.11
C GLY A 72 -2.39 5.54 -5.37
N MET A 73 -1.78 5.30 -6.52
CA MET A 73 -2.37 5.65 -7.80
C MET A 73 -3.60 4.80 -8.15
N GLY A 74 -4.44 5.36 -9.01
CA GLY A 74 -5.54 4.65 -9.62
C GLY A 74 -5.11 3.59 -10.66
N PRO A 75 -6.07 3.02 -11.40
CA PRO A 75 -5.78 2.08 -12.48
C PRO A 75 -4.99 2.72 -13.63
N GLY A 76 -4.07 1.95 -14.23
CA GLY A 76 -3.28 2.39 -15.39
C GLY A 76 -1.82 2.75 -15.08
N VAL A 77 -1.17 1.97 -14.22
CA VAL A 77 0.27 2.10 -13.89
C VAL A 77 1.12 1.94 -15.14
N VAL A 78 2.08 2.86 -15.36
CA VAL A 78 2.98 2.84 -16.51
C VAL A 78 4.41 2.50 -16.09
N GLY A 79 5.11 1.78 -16.96
CA GLY A 79 6.53 1.50 -16.82
C GLY A 79 7.22 1.39 -18.18
N THR A 80 8.41 1.96 -18.31
CA THR A 80 9.25 1.90 -19.53
C THR A 80 10.33 0.83 -19.46
N GLY A 81 10.36 0.03 -18.39
CA GLY A 81 11.38 -1.00 -18.15
C GLY A 81 12.74 -0.45 -17.70
N THR A 82 12.88 0.86 -17.56
CA THR A 82 14.06 1.50 -16.97
C THR A 82 13.88 1.67 -15.46
N ARG A 83 14.99 1.75 -14.71
CA ARG A 83 14.97 1.79 -13.23
C ARG A 83 14.02 2.85 -12.67
N TYR A 84 14.05 4.05 -13.23
CA TYR A 84 13.24 5.18 -12.77
C TYR A 84 12.03 5.47 -13.66
N GLY A 85 11.85 4.75 -14.76
CA GLY A 85 10.75 4.98 -15.69
C GLY A 85 9.50 4.23 -15.26
N THR A 86 9.00 4.45 -14.05
CA THR A 86 7.74 3.90 -13.55
C THR A 86 7.10 4.85 -12.57
N THR A 87 5.78 4.93 -12.56
CA THR A 87 5.06 5.76 -11.59
C THR A 87 5.05 5.16 -10.18
N ALA A 88 5.38 3.86 -10.04
CA ALA A 88 5.45 3.19 -8.74
C ALA A 88 6.55 3.73 -7.79
N LEU A 89 7.43 4.63 -8.29
CA LEU A 89 8.35 5.38 -7.43
C LEU A 89 7.62 6.27 -6.43
N GLU A 90 6.38 6.68 -6.73
CA GLU A 90 5.56 7.52 -5.85
C GLU A 90 5.46 6.96 -4.43
N GLN A 91 5.58 5.64 -4.24
CA GLN A 91 5.57 5.04 -2.92
C GLN A 91 6.65 5.66 -2.01
N GLY A 92 7.85 5.91 -2.54
CA GLY A 92 8.91 6.58 -1.80
C GLY A 92 8.63 8.07 -1.57
N GLU A 93 8.03 8.74 -2.55
CA GLU A 93 7.68 10.16 -2.47
C GLU A 93 6.56 10.41 -1.44
N VAL A 94 5.57 9.53 -1.41
CA VAL A 94 4.47 9.52 -0.45
C VAL A 94 5.00 9.28 0.97
N ILE A 95 5.96 8.37 1.16
CA ILE A 95 6.62 8.16 2.45
C ILE A 95 7.28 9.46 2.93
N ASN A 96 8.00 10.15 2.04
CA ASN A 96 8.63 11.44 2.37
C ASN A 96 7.58 12.49 2.74
N ALA A 97 6.48 12.58 1.98
CA ALA A 97 5.41 13.53 2.24
C ALA A 97 4.71 13.26 3.58
N ALA A 98 4.40 11.99 3.88
CA ALA A 98 3.83 11.58 5.15
C ALA A 98 4.76 11.96 6.31
N HIS A 99 6.08 11.74 6.16
CA HIS A 99 7.06 12.09 7.19
C HIS A 99 7.15 13.61 7.42
N VAL A 100 7.16 14.42 6.36
CA VAL A 100 7.13 15.90 6.47
C VAL A 100 5.92 16.38 7.29
N LEU A 101 4.79 15.70 7.15
CA LEU A 101 3.56 16.00 7.89
C LEU A 101 3.49 15.30 9.26
N SER A 102 4.62 14.76 9.77
CA SER A 102 4.71 14.03 11.04
C SER A 102 3.82 12.78 11.13
N GLY A 103 3.46 12.20 9.99
CA GLY A 103 2.76 10.92 9.91
C GLY A 103 3.68 9.73 10.18
N ARG A 104 3.06 8.55 10.37
CA ARG A 104 3.75 7.26 10.57
C ARG A 104 3.59 6.39 9.31
N PRO A 105 4.49 6.48 8.32
CA PRO A 105 4.33 5.75 7.07
C PRO A 105 4.50 4.23 7.27
N VAL A 106 3.56 3.48 6.69
CA VAL A 106 3.61 2.02 6.55
C VAL A 106 3.71 1.70 5.07
N ALA A 107 4.82 1.09 4.65
CA ALA A 107 5.07 0.79 3.24
C ALA A 107 4.68 -0.65 2.92
N VAL A 108 3.76 -0.81 1.97
CA VAL A 108 3.29 -2.11 1.51
C VAL A 108 4.31 -2.72 0.53
N LEU A 109 4.76 -3.95 0.79
CA LEU A 109 5.53 -4.70 -0.20
C LEU A 109 4.62 -5.23 -1.31
N ARG A 110 5.02 -5.07 -2.56
CA ARG A 110 4.46 -5.86 -3.65
C ARG A 110 5.25 -7.15 -3.79
N LEU A 111 4.67 -8.25 -3.35
CA LEU A 111 5.25 -9.60 -3.46
C LEU A 111 4.63 -10.37 -4.62
N SER A 112 5.42 -11.22 -5.27
CA SER A 112 4.94 -12.20 -6.24
C SER A 112 5.85 -13.43 -6.25
N PHE A 113 5.26 -14.61 -6.32
CA PHE A 113 5.96 -15.88 -6.56
C PHE A 113 5.29 -16.70 -7.67
N ALA A 114 4.25 -16.14 -8.29
CA ALA A 114 3.44 -16.80 -9.30
C ALA A 114 3.80 -16.36 -10.73
N ASP A 115 4.71 -15.39 -10.89
CA ASP A 115 5.18 -14.99 -12.22
C ASP A 115 6.09 -16.07 -12.82
N PRO A 116 5.91 -16.46 -14.10
CA PRO A 116 6.76 -17.45 -14.74
C PRO A 116 8.24 -17.01 -14.87
N ARG A 117 8.52 -15.71 -14.74
CA ARG A 117 9.87 -15.17 -14.86
C ARG A 117 10.48 -15.03 -13.46
N LEU A 118 11.52 -15.83 -13.19
CA LEU A 118 12.20 -15.87 -11.88
C LEU A 118 12.67 -14.50 -11.36
N ARG A 119 13.06 -13.58 -12.25
CA ARG A 119 13.44 -12.20 -11.87
C ARG A 119 12.32 -11.36 -11.25
N HIS A 120 11.08 -11.82 -11.32
CA HIS A 120 9.91 -11.18 -10.72
C HIS A 120 9.47 -11.87 -9.43
N TRP A 121 10.24 -12.86 -8.94
CA TRP A 121 9.98 -13.53 -7.68
C TRP A 121 10.45 -12.69 -6.49
N GLY A 122 9.71 -12.77 -5.40
CA GLY A 122 9.95 -12.01 -4.18
C GLY A 122 9.41 -10.59 -4.30
N VAL A 123 10.22 -9.61 -3.90
CA VAL A 123 9.87 -8.18 -3.87
C VAL A 123 9.99 -7.58 -5.27
N SER A 124 8.94 -6.87 -5.69
CA SER A 124 8.93 -6.09 -6.92
C SER A 124 10.12 -5.14 -7.01
N HIS A 125 10.84 -5.14 -8.13
CA HIS A 125 11.96 -4.22 -8.39
C HIS A 125 11.56 -2.73 -8.31
N HIS A 126 10.30 -2.40 -8.59
CA HIS A 126 9.77 -1.04 -8.39
C HIS A 126 9.70 -0.68 -6.91
N THR A 127 9.22 -1.61 -6.06
CA THR A 127 9.19 -1.44 -4.60
C THR A 127 10.61 -1.34 -4.04
N ILE A 128 11.54 -2.19 -4.52
CA ILE A 128 12.96 -2.10 -4.16
C ILE A 128 13.54 -0.72 -4.49
N THR A 129 13.24 -0.19 -5.67
CA THR A 129 13.74 1.13 -6.08
C THR A 129 13.10 2.25 -5.27
N ALA A 130 11.79 2.22 -5.06
CA ALA A 130 11.06 3.21 -4.29
C ALA A 130 11.59 3.30 -2.85
N LEU A 131 11.74 2.16 -2.16
CA LEU A 131 12.20 2.13 -0.77
C LEU A 131 13.72 2.34 -0.64
N GLY A 132 14.52 1.69 -1.49
CA GLY A 132 15.98 1.76 -1.40
C GLY A 132 16.60 3.07 -1.91
N ARG A 133 15.89 3.84 -2.74
CA ARG A 133 16.44 5.03 -3.41
C ARG A 133 15.61 6.30 -3.30
N VAL A 134 14.28 6.20 -3.29
CA VAL A 134 13.39 7.38 -3.35
C VAL A 134 12.90 7.79 -1.96
N ALA A 135 12.56 6.82 -1.11
CA ALA A 135 12.24 7.06 0.29
C ALA A 135 13.50 7.53 1.03
N LEU A 136 13.50 8.80 1.42
CA LEU A 136 14.53 9.43 2.25
C LEU A 136 14.17 9.35 3.73
N ALA A 137 12.88 9.30 4.03
CA ALA A 137 12.35 9.15 5.37
C ALA A 137 12.18 7.67 5.79
N PRO A 138 12.29 7.35 7.08
CA PRO A 138 12.03 6.00 7.58
C PRO A 138 10.55 5.64 7.45
N ALA A 139 10.29 4.34 7.28
CA ALA A 139 8.95 3.77 7.26
C ALA A 139 8.94 2.40 7.95
N THR A 140 7.77 1.97 8.41
CA THR A 140 7.56 0.59 8.84
C THR A 140 7.22 -0.25 7.62
N ILE A 141 7.88 -1.40 7.45
CA ILE A 141 7.66 -2.34 6.35
C ILE A 141 7.16 -3.66 6.95
N PRO A 142 5.84 -3.92 6.87
CA PRO A 142 5.27 -5.18 7.27
C PRO A 142 5.63 -6.27 6.26
N VAL A 143 6.24 -7.35 6.75
CA VAL A 143 6.60 -8.55 5.98
C VAL A 143 5.69 -9.69 6.46
N PRO A 144 4.81 -10.24 5.62
CA PRO A 144 3.93 -11.31 6.05
C PRO A 144 4.71 -12.59 6.37
N VAL A 145 4.23 -13.38 7.32
CA VAL A 145 4.70 -14.76 7.52
C VAL A 145 4.47 -15.55 6.22
N MET A 146 5.49 -16.28 5.78
CA MET A 146 5.47 -17.06 4.55
C MET A 146 6.37 -18.30 4.70
N ALA A 147 6.35 -19.18 3.71
CA ALA A 147 7.22 -20.36 3.69
C ALA A 147 8.71 -19.97 3.82
N PRO A 148 9.54 -20.73 4.55
CA PRO A 148 10.92 -20.34 4.88
C PRO A 148 11.77 -19.93 3.68
N GLU A 149 11.65 -20.63 2.55
CA GLU A 149 12.39 -20.34 1.33
C GLU A 149 11.99 -19.01 0.70
N LYS A 150 10.70 -18.65 0.75
CA LYS A 150 10.18 -17.36 0.28
C LYS A 150 10.61 -16.23 1.20
N ALA A 151 10.55 -16.47 2.52
CA ALA A 151 10.97 -15.51 3.53
C ALA A 151 12.46 -15.19 3.41
N ALA A 152 13.30 -16.21 3.21
CA ALA A 152 14.73 -16.05 2.99
C ALA A 152 15.03 -15.20 1.75
N LEU A 153 14.37 -15.47 0.62
CA LEU A 153 14.55 -14.67 -0.61
C LEU A 153 14.14 -13.21 -0.41
N VAL A 154 13.00 -12.96 0.24
CA VAL A 154 12.54 -11.59 0.52
C VAL A 154 13.51 -10.86 1.42
N GLN A 155 14.00 -11.51 2.48
CA GLN A 155 14.99 -10.93 3.39
C GLN A 155 16.27 -10.56 2.65
N GLU A 156 16.82 -11.48 1.85
CA GLU A 156 18.01 -11.25 1.02
C GLU A 156 17.83 -10.03 0.11
N GLN A 157 16.73 -9.97 -0.65
CA GLN A 157 16.44 -8.85 -1.57
C GLN A 157 16.34 -7.50 -0.85
N LEU A 158 15.75 -7.47 0.35
CA LEU A 158 15.63 -6.23 1.15
C LEU A 158 16.99 -5.80 1.74
N GLU A 159 17.84 -6.75 2.13
CA GLU A 159 19.19 -6.50 2.64
C GLU A 159 20.14 -6.01 1.53
N GLU A 160 20.16 -6.67 0.38
CA GLU A 160 20.95 -6.26 -0.79
C GLU A 160 20.60 -4.84 -1.25
N ALA A 161 19.30 -4.51 -1.19
CA ALA A 161 18.79 -3.17 -1.49
C ALA A 161 19.08 -2.13 -0.39
N LYS A 162 19.67 -2.53 0.75
CA LYS A 162 19.93 -1.71 1.94
C LYS A 162 18.67 -1.10 2.55
N ILE A 163 17.50 -1.72 2.33
CA ILE A 163 16.21 -1.24 2.83
C ILE A 163 16.16 -1.39 4.36
N THR A 164 16.71 -2.48 4.88
CA THR A 164 16.77 -2.77 6.33
C THR A 164 17.61 -1.77 7.13
N GLN A 165 18.46 -0.97 6.47
CA GLN A 165 19.28 0.06 7.11
C GLN A 165 18.53 1.39 7.33
N ARG A 166 17.39 1.59 6.64
CA ARG A 166 16.62 2.84 6.68
C ARG A 166 15.19 2.65 7.19
N HIS A 167 14.64 1.46 7.01
CA HIS A 167 13.26 1.14 7.33
C HIS A 167 13.18 0.08 8.41
N ARG A 168 12.13 0.13 9.22
CA ARG A 168 11.87 -0.87 10.26
C ARG A 168 11.05 -2.01 9.66
N LEU A 169 11.64 -3.19 9.55
CA LEU A 169 10.91 -4.39 9.17
C LEU A 169 10.15 -4.94 10.38
N VAL A 170 8.92 -5.40 10.15
CA VAL A 170 8.10 -6.09 11.16
C VAL A 170 7.49 -7.31 10.51
N THR A 171 7.72 -8.50 11.08
CA THR A 171 7.09 -9.73 10.60
C THR A 171 5.67 -9.84 11.16
N VAL A 172 4.69 -10.11 10.30
CA VAL A 172 3.26 -10.10 10.66
C VAL A 172 2.58 -11.38 10.22
N ASP A 173 1.89 -12.06 11.12
CA ASP A 173 0.94 -13.09 10.73
C ASP A 173 -0.33 -12.42 10.19
N ALA A 174 -0.47 -12.44 8.87
CA ALA A 174 -1.58 -11.82 8.15
C ALA A 174 -2.60 -12.86 7.65
N ALA A 175 -2.55 -14.12 8.10
CA ALA A 175 -3.43 -15.18 7.58
C ALA A 175 -4.92 -14.87 7.79
N ALA A 176 -5.25 -14.20 8.89
CA ALA A 176 -6.62 -13.77 9.22
C ALA A 176 -7.25 -12.84 8.17
N VAL A 177 -6.45 -12.22 7.30
CA VAL A 177 -6.94 -11.34 6.22
C VAL A 177 -7.81 -12.11 5.24
N PHE A 178 -7.52 -13.39 4.97
CA PHE A 178 -8.36 -14.18 4.06
C PHE A 178 -9.73 -14.47 4.66
N THR A 179 -9.79 -14.79 5.96
CA THR A 179 -11.07 -14.92 6.67
C THR A 179 -11.85 -13.61 6.63
N ALA A 180 -11.20 -12.47 6.90
CA ALA A 180 -11.86 -11.17 6.84
C ALA A 180 -12.39 -10.83 5.44
N LEU A 181 -11.65 -11.18 4.37
CA LEU A 181 -12.12 -11.01 3.00
C LEU A 181 -13.37 -11.84 2.71
N ASP A 182 -13.46 -13.07 3.25
CA ASP A 182 -14.63 -13.93 3.09
C ASP A 182 -15.84 -13.40 3.85
N GLU A 183 -15.66 -12.99 5.11
CA GLU A 183 -16.71 -12.41 5.95
C GLU A 183 -17.25 -11.09 5.38
N LEU A 184 -16.39 -10.29 4.75
CA LEU A 184 -16.78 -9.05 4.09
C LEU A 184 -17.27 -9.27 2.65
N GLU A 185 -17.25 -10.51 2.16
CA GLU A 185 -17.58 -10.91 0.79
C GLU A 185 -16.81 -10.10 -0.27
N LEU A 186 -15.54 -9.79 0.00
CA LEU A 186 -14.67 -9.02 -0.90
C LEU A 186 -13.91 -9.94 -1.84
N LYS A 187 -14.08 -9.74 -3.14
CA LYS A 187 -13.35 -10.47 -4.19
C LYS A 187 -12.14 -9.67 -4.66
N VAL A 188 -10.96 -10.13 -4.26
CA VAL A 188 -9.69 -9.49 -4.62
C VAL A 188 -8.98 -10.24 -5.73
N SER A 189 -8.34 -9.49 -6.64
CA SER A 189 -7.49 -10.06 -7.69
C SER A 189 -6.37 -9.10 -8.08
N THR A 190 -5.28 -9.64 -8.61
CA THR A 190 -4.15 -8.89 -9.16
C THR A 190 -3.71 -9.56 -10.45
N MET A 191 -3.64 -8.80 -11.55
CA MET A 191 -3.30 -9.33 -12.89
C MET A 191 -4.09 -10.59 -13.28
N GLY A 192 -5.38 -10.65 -12.91
CA GLY A 192 -6.26 -11.79 -13.18
C GLY A 192 -6.10 -12.98 -12.24
N ARG A 193 -5.22 -12.89 -11.24
CA ARG A 193 -4.98 -13.94 -10.24
C ARG A 193 -5.61 -13.58 -8.89
N GLY A 194 -6.29 -14.55 -8.28
CA GLY A 194 -6.87 -14.43 -6.95
C GLY A 194 -5.91 -14.85 -5.84
N ARG A 195 -6.41 -14.85 -4.60
CA ARG A 195 -5.63 -15.18 -3.40
C ARG A 195 -4.99 -16.56 -3.41
N ASP A 196 -5.62 -17.57 -4.02
CA ASP A 196 -5.07 -18.93 -4.05
C ASP A 196 -3.85 -19.04 -4.97
N ALA A 197 -3.84 -18.23 -6.04
CA ALA A 197 -2.76 -18.21 -7.01
C ALA A 197 -1.63 -17.26 -6.62
N GLU A 198 -1.92 -16.21 -5.85
CA GLU A 198 -0.93 -15.19 -5.48
C GLU A 198 -1.11 -14.70 -4.03
N PRO A 199 -1.00 -15.60 -3.02
CA PRO A 199 -1.36 -15.30 -1.64
C PRO A 199 -0.46 -14.22 -1.03
N GLU A 200 0.85 -14.23 -1.30
CA GLU A 200 1.79 -13.28 -0.70
C GLU A 200 1.52 -11.83 -1.08
N PHE A 201 0.94 -11.58 -2.25
CA PHE A 201 0.53 -10.24 -2.66
C PHE A 201 -0.55 -9.68 -1.72
N PHE A 202 -1.56 -10.49 -1.40
CA PHE A 202 -2.67 -10.09 -0.54
C PHE A 202 -2.27 -10.12 0.94
N LEU A 203 -1.45 -11.08 1.37
CA LEU A 203 -0.91 -11.11 2.72
C LEU A 203 -0.03 -9.89 3.01
N ALA A 204 0.74 -9.40 2.04
CA ALA A 204 1.53 -8.18 2.22
C ALA A 204 0.66 -6.93 2.39
N ALA A 205 -0.42 -6.80 1.60
CA ALA A 205 -1.40 -5.74 1.75
C ALA A 205 -2.13 -5.83 3.11
N GLY A 206 -2.50 -7.04 3.51
CA GLY A 206 -3.13 -7.32 4.80
C GLY A 206 -2.24 -7.01 5.99
N ALA A 207 -0.98 -7.43 5.95
CA ALA A 207 0.03 -7.12 6.97
C ALA A 207 0.19 -5.60 7.16
N ALA A 208 0.17 -4.84 6.06
CA ALA A 208 0.19 -3.38 6.12
C ALA A 208 -1.07 -2.79 6.77
N GLY A 209 -2.24 -3.33 6.44
CA GLY A 209 -3.50 -2.94 7.08
C GLY A 209 -3.49 -3.19 8.59
N LEU A 210 -3.00 -4.35 9.02
CA LEU A 210 -2.90 -4.71 10.44
C LEU A 210 -1.96 -3.77 11.20
N VAL A 211 -0.75 -3.54 10.70
CA VAL A 211 0.21 -2.63 11.34
C VAL A 211 -0.31 -1.18 11.35
N ALA A 212 -0.96 -0.73 10.27
CA ALA A 212 -1.57 0.60 10.23
C ALA A 212 -2.68 0.74 11.28
N ALA A 213 -3.50 -0.30 11.48
CA ALA A 213 -4.55 -0.31 12.49
C ALA A 213 -3.96 -0.32 13.91
N GLU A 214 -2.94 -1.14 14.18
CA GLU A 214 -2.24 -1.18 15.48
C GLU A 214 -1.64 0.18 15.83
N LEU A 215 -0.96 0.82 14.87
CA LEU A 215 -0.43 2.18 15.05
C LEU A 215 -1.57 3.17 15.33
N ALA A 216 -2.66 3.15 14.56
CA ALA A 216 -3.79 4.07 14.76
C ALA A 216 -4.47 3.91 16.13
N LEU A 217 -4.46 2.70 16.68
CA LEU A 217 -4.98 2.38 18.02
C LEU A 217 -3.94 2.59 19.15
N ASP A 218 -2.73 3.07 18.80
CA ASP A 218 -1.56 3.19 19.68
C ASP A 218 -1.24 1.90 20.48
N MET A 219 -1.47 0.76 19.82
CA MET A 219 -1.04 -0.55 20.32
C MET A 219 0.47 -0.71 20.05
N LYS A 220 1.18 -1.42 20.94
CA LYS A 220 2.63 -1.63 20.79
C LYS A 220 2.91 -2.53 19.59
N VAL A 221 3.63 -1.99 18.59
CA VAL A 221 4.21 -2.68 17.42
C VAL A 221 5.66 -3.04 17.66
#